data_AF-A0AAE4YYX2-F1
#
_entry.id   AF-A0AAE4YYX2-F1
#
_cell.length_a   1.000
_cell.length_b   1.000
_cell.length_c   1.000
_cell.angle_alpha   90.00
_cell.angle_beta   90.00
_cell.angle_gamma   90.00
#
_symmetry.space_group_name_H-M   'P 1'
#
loop_
_entity.id
_entity.type
_entity.pdbx_description
1 polymer ?
#
loop_
_entity_poly.entity_id
_entity_poly.type
_entity_poly.pdbx_seq_one_letter_code
_entity_poly.pdbx_strand_id
1 'polypeptide(L)'
;MCDLKNRLRERRGKNAGPLTALYGALAAIILVGSAAGQDSGPRFNDYPDTALKGFITAELPKRDIGECRRICEERSGCAGFDHRQQNKTCRLFGSVASAASGPGSFAATRERVPDYHLRSNSVEEATQVGPAQSTWTHNGSVMSLQVTSSANGGSKVTIVYDIPKSELASVGIHHGTTLFEGRLDGSNLTGKARLTGRCGIIQYDVSGLYDALSLASFYLRGASPKRGNDCTIQSWDSAGPNANLRFDPS
;
A
#
# COMPACT_ATOMS: atom_id res chain seq x y z
N MET A 1 -7.03 70.22 39.38
CA MET A 1 -5.74 69.70 39.89
C MET A 1 -5.72 68.21 39.55
N CYS A 2 -5.05 67.73 38.49
CA CYS A 2 -3.58 67.57 38.26
C CYS A 2 -3.00 66.46 39.16
N ASP A 3 -2.65 65.27 38.65
CA ASP A 3 -1.42 64.90 37.90
C ASP A 3 -0.11 65.23 38.63
N LEU A 4 0.70 64.22 38.98
CA LEU A 4 2.18 64.22 38.96
C LEU A 4 2.74 62.88 39.52
N LYS A 5 3.46 62.03 38.77
CA LYS A 5 4.87 62.08 38.29
C LYS A 5 5.95 61.73 39.35
N ASN A 6 6.68 60.65 39.05
CA ASN A 6 8.13 60.40 39.20
C ASN A 6 8.87 60.67 40.52
N ARG A 7 9.73 59.70 40.92
CA ARG A 7 11.20 59.82 41.17
C ARG A 7 11.73 58.47 41.67
N LEU A 8 12.56 57.77 40.90
CA LEU A 8 14.03 57.85 40.89
C LEU A 8 14.74 57.47 42.20
N ARG A 9 15.39 56.29 42.11
CA ARG A 9 16.81 55.98 42.41
C ARG A 9 17.36 56.10 43.84
N GLU A 10 18.00 54.97 44.18
CA GLU A 10 19.30 54.82 44.86
C GLU A 10 19.39 55.02 46.37
N ARG A 11 19.75 53.93 47.06
CA ARG A 11 21.06 53.68 47.71
C ARG A 11 20.92 52.37 48.52
N ARG A 12 21.60 51.28 48.17
CA ARG A 12 23.04 50.98 48.33
C ARG A 12 23.50 50.98 49.79
N GLY A 13 23.43 49.80 50.42
CA GLY A 13 24.28 49.32 51.51
C GLY A 13 24.31 47.79 51.39
N LYS A 14 25.34 47.13 50.85
CA LYS A 14 26.68 46.88 51.42
C LYS A 14 26.62 46.45 52.89
N ASN A 15 26.65 45.15 53.16
CA ASN A 15 27.84 44.44 53.64
C ASN A 15 27.53 43.07 54.26
N ALA A 16 28.55 42.21 54.17
CA ALA A 16 28.85 41.03 54.99
C ALA A 16 28.07 39.72 54.71
N GLY A 17 28.75 38.78 54.06
CA GLY A 17 28.52 37.33 54.28
C GLY A 17 29.26 36.85 55.53
N PRO A 18 29.66 35.57 55.67
CA PRO A 18 29.23 34.33 55.00
C PRO A 18 28.89 33.21 56.03
N LEU A 19 28.80 31.94 55.56
CA LEU A 19 28.60 30.66 56.28
C LEU A 19 27.12 30.35 56.60
N THR A 20 26.48 29.25 56.17
CA THR A 20 26.95 27.86 56.06
C THR A 20 25.87 27.00 55.34
N ALA A 21 26.35 25.94 54.68
CA ALA A 21 25.72 24.62 54.49
C ALA A 21 24.56 24.41 53.48
N LEU A 22 24.95 23.75 52.37
CA LEU A 22 24.27 22.70 51.60
C LEU A 22 22.79 22.41 51.90
N TYR A 23 21.95 22.54 50.86
CA TYR A 23 21.07 21.46 50.39
C TYR A 23 20.97 21.56 48.86
N GLY A 24 21.29 20.46 48.18
CA GLY A 24 21.26 20.34 46.73
C GLY A 24 19.82 20.29 46.21
N ALA A 25 19.54 21.06 45.17
CA ALA A 25 18.33 20.91 44.36
C ALA A 25 18.71 20.23 43.04
N LEU A 26 18.46 18.93 42.98
CA LEU A 26 18.35 18.15 41.75
C LEU A 26 17.03 18.50 41.06
N ALA A 27 17.09 19.07 39.85
CA ALA A 27 15.97 19.16 38.91
C ALA A 27 16.54 19.53 37.53
N ALA A 28 16.21 18.92 36.40
CA ALA A 28 15.30 17.83 36.08
C ALA A 28 15.81 17.17 34.77
N ILE A 29 15.76 15.85 34.70
CA ILE A 29 16.02 15.07 33.49
C ILE A 29 14.76 15.12 32.63
N ILE A 30 14.81 15.73 31.45
CA ILE A 30 13.75 15.58 30.45
C ILE A 30 14.00 14.26 29.72
N LEU A 31 13.40 13.17 30.20
CA LEU A 31 13.22 11.96 29.40
C LEU A 31 12.04 12.22 28.46
N VAL A 32 12.33 12.55 27.20
CA VAL A 32 11.35 12.42 26.12
C VAL A 32 11.18 10.93 25.85
N GLY A 33 10.26 10.30 26.57
CA GLY A 33 9.75 8.98 26.20
C GLY A 33 8.81 9.17 25.02
N SER A 34 9.28 8.91 23.79
CA SER A 34 8.38 8.68 22.68
C SER A 34 7.69 7.34 22.93
N ALA A 35 6.38 7.40 23.18
CA ALA A 35 5.52 6.24 23.17
C ALA A 35 5.72 5.49 21.84
N ALA A 36 6.18 4.24 21.93
CA ALA A 36 6.05 3.32 20.82
C ALA A 36 4.55 3.18 20.52
N GLY A 37 4.11 3.65 19.35
CA GLY A 37 2.76 3.41 18.88
C GLY A 37 2.54 1.91 18.74
N GLN A 38 1.84 1.31 19.70
CA GLN A 38 1.35 -0.06 19.58
C GLN A 38 0.11 -0.06 18.69
N ASP A 39 0.34 -0.23 17.40
CA ASP A 39 -0.65 -0.65 16.41
C ASP A 39 -1.31 -1.96 16.88
N SER A 40 -2.48 -1.84 17.50
CA SER A 40 -3.20 -2.91 18.20
C SER A 40 -4.57 -3.15 17.56
N GLY A 41 -4.60 -3.21 16.22
CA GLY A 41 -5.67 -3.89 15.49
C GLY A 41 -5.52 -5.42 15.60
N PRO A 42 -6.60 -6.21 15.50
CA PRO A 42 -6.51 -7.66 15.46
C PRO A 42 -5.71 -8.10 14.23
N ARG A 43 -4.44 -8.47 14.43
CA ARG A 43 -3.57 -8.98 13.39
C ARG A 43 -3.99 -10.41 13.04
N PHE A 44 -4.52 -10.57 11.84
CA PHE A 44 -4.72 -11.89 11.25
C PHE A 44 -3.42 -12.36 10.60
N ASN A 45 -3.23 -13.67 10.60
CA ASN A 45 -2.26 -14.38 9.79
C ASN A 45 -2.95 -14.74 8.49
N ASP A 46 -2.40 -14.30 7.37
CA ASP A 46 -2.98 -14.51 6.05
C ASP A 46 -2.37 -15.73 5.36
N TYR A 47 -3.20 -16.52 4.69
CA TYR A 47 -2.86 -17.77 4.03
C TYR A 47 -3.44 -17.76 2.61
N PRO A 48 -2.66 -17.35 1.59
CA PRO A 48 -3.08 -17.46 0.21
C PRO A 48 -3.22 -18.94 -0.20
N ASP A 49 -4.06 -19.20 -1.19
CA ASP A 49 -4.36 -20.54 -1.73
C ASP A 49 -4.59 -21.59 -0.64
N THR A 50 -5.37 -21.20 0.38
CA THR A 50 -5.58 -22.00 1.58
C THR A 50 -7.06 -22.07 1.91
N ALA A 51 -7.53 -23.28 2.22
CA ALA A 51 -8.84 -23.53 2.79
C ALA A 51 -8.70 -24.02 4.24
N LEU A 52 -9.54 -23.49 5.13
CA LEU A 52 -9.54 -23.88 6.52
C LEU A 52 -10.48 -25.06 6.76
N LYS A 53 -10.13 -25.83 7.78
CA LYS A 53 -10.98 -26.85 8.41
C LYS A 53 -11.12 -26.50 9.88
N GLY A 54 -12.34 -26.59 10.40
CA GLY A 54 -12.65 -26.22 11.77
C GLY A 54 -14.15 -26.08 11.97
N PHE A 55 -14.52 -25.43 13.07
CA PHE A 55 -15.93 -25.18 13.40
C PHE A 55 -16.44 -23.94 12.67
N ILE A 56 -17.28 -24.13 11.66
CA ILE A 56 -17.89 -23.02 10.90
C ILE A 56 -19.03 -22.41 11.71
N THR A 57 -18.97 -21.11 11.95
CA THR A 57 -20.01 -20.34 12.64
C THR A 57 -20.96 -19.64 11.68
N ALA A 58 -20.51 -19.36 10.45
CA ALA A 58 -21.35 -18.77 9.40
C ALA A 58 -20.78 -19.05 8.00
N GLU A 59 -21.67 -19.14 7.02
CA GLU A 59 -21.34 -19.14 5.60
C GLU A 59 -22.12 -18.03 4.90
N LEU A 60 -21.42 -17.16 4.15
CA LEU A 60 -21.98 -15.94 3.57
C LEU A 60 -21.58 -15.81 2.09
N PRO A 61 -22.50 -15.42 1.20
CA PRO A 61 -22.15 -15.12 -0.19
C PRO A 61 -21.47 -13.74 -0.23
N LYS A 62 -20.13 -13.72 -0.31
CA LYS A 62 -19.32 -12.50 -0.32
C LYS A 62 -18.34 -12.54 -1.47
N ARG A 63 -18.36 -11.48 -2.29
CA ARG A 63 -17.48 -11.37 -3.46
C ARG A 63 -16.09 -10.88 -3.09
N ASP A 64 -16.01 -10.08 -2.04
CA ASP A 64 -14.78 -9.44 -1.58
C ASP A 64 -14.25 -10.11 -0.29
N ILE A 65 -12.94 -10.32 -0.27
CA ILE A 65 -12.19 -10.88 0.87
C ILE A 65 -12.14 -9.85 2.02
N GLY A 66 -12.06 -8.55 1.71
CA GLY A 66 -12.08 -7.49 2.71
C GLY A 66 -13.36 -7.52 3.55
N GLU A 67 -14.49 -7.79 2.90
CA GLU A 67 -15.77 -7.94 3.58
C GLU A 67 -15.80 -9.15 4.55
N CYS A 68 -15.19 -10.28 4.19
CA CYS A 68 -15.02 -11.42 5.10
C CYS A 68 -14.23 -11.06 6.35
N ARG A 69 -13.12 -10.36 6.16
CA ARG A 69 -12.23 -9.94 7.24
C ARG A 69 -12.95 -9.03 8.21
N ARG A 70 -13.60 -7.98 7.71
CA ARG A 70 -14.35 -7.03 8.54
C ARG A 70 -15.40 -7.72 9.40
N ILE A 71 -16.16 -8.67 8.83
CA ILE A 71 -17.18 -9.41 9.59
C ILE A 71 -16.54 -10.29 10.67
N CYS A 72 -15.40 -10.93 10.37
CA CYS A 72 -14.67 -11.73 11.36
C CYS A 72 -14.04 -10.86 12.46
N GLU A 73 -13.62 -9.63 12.13
CA GLU A 73 -13.11 -8.65 13.10
C GLU A 73 -14.19 -8.21 14.09
N GLU A 74 -15.37 -7.87 13.58
CA GLU A 74 -16.53 -7.41 14.35
C GLU A 74 -17.16 -8.50 15.22
N ARG A 75 -17.02 -9.78 14.83
CA ARG A 75 -17.61 -10.91 15.56
C ARG A 75 -16.69 -11.43 16.65
N SER A 76 -17.07 -11.18 17.90
CA SER A 76 -16.48 -11.83 19.06
C SER A 76 -16.64 -13.36 18.93
N GLY A 77 -15.51 -14.07 18.94
CA GLY A 77 -15.46 -15.53 18.75
C GLY A 77 -15.15 -15.99 17.32
N CYS A 78 -14.91 -15.11 16.35
CA CYS A 78 -14.35 -15.53 15.07
C CYS A 78 -12.85 -15.80 15.21
N ALA A 79 -12.43 -17.05 15.11
CA ALA A 79 -11.03 -17.47 15.11
C ALA A 79 -10.35 -17.27 13.75
N GLY A 80 -11.13 -17.27 12.66
CA GLY A 80 -10.63 -17.06 11.30
C GLY A 80 -11.73 -17.15 10.26
N PHE A 81 -11.37 -16.92 9.00
CA PHE A 81 -12.26 -17.11 7.86
C PHE A 81 -11.51 -17.74 6.69
N ASP A 82 -12.26 -18.35 5.78
CA ASP A 82 -11.79 -18.53 4.40
C ASP A 82 -12.80 -18.01 3.38
N HIS A 83 -12.28 -17.64 2.23
CA HIS A 83 -13.03 -17.14 1.08
C HIS A 83 -12.65 -17.98 -0.14
N ARG A 84 -13.65 -18.45 -0.88
CA ARG A 84 -13.47 -19.20 -2.11
C ARG A 84 -13.90 -18.35 -3.30
N GLN A 85 -13.00 -18.12 -4.24
CA GLN A 85 -13.28 -17.26 -5.39
C GLN A 85 -14.30 -17.89 -6.36
N GLN A 86 -14.23 -19.21 -6.57
CA GLN A 86 -15.11 -19.93 -7.52
C GLN A 86 -16.59 -19.72 -7.25
N ASN A 87 -17.01 -19.81 -5.99
CA ASN A 87 -18.40 -19.69 -5.58
C ASN A 87 -18.67 -18.42 -4.75
N LYS A 88 -17.69 -17.51 -4.65
CA LYS A 88 -17.78 -16.22 -3.95
C LYS A 88 -18.37 -16.40 -2.54
N THR A 89 -17.85 -17.38 -1.83
CA THR A 89 -18.39 -17.82 -0.54
C THR A 89 -17.35 -17.59 0.54
N CYS A 90 -17.81 -17.05 1.66
CA CYS A 90 -17.05 -16.76 2.85
C CYS A 90 -17.48 -17.67 3.99
N ARG A 91 -16.56 -18.40 4.60
CA ARG A 91 -16.83 -19.24 5.77
C ARG A 91 -16.09 -18.65 6.96
N LEU A 92 -16.83 -18.34 8.03
CA LEU A 92 -16.26 -17.88 9.29
C LEU A 92 -16.12 -19.07 10.24
N PHE A 93 -15.02 -19.11 10.96
CA PHE A 93 -14.68 -20.19 11.87
C PHE A 93 -14.66 -19.69 13.31
N GLY A 94 -15.35 -20.40 14.20
CA GLY A 94 -15.24 -20.20 15.65
C GLY A 94 -14.00 -20.87 16.24
N SER A 95 -13.47 -21.89 15.55
CA SER A 95 -12.18 -22.51 15.84
C SER A 95 -11.56 -23.05 14.56
N VAL A 96 -10.23 -23.00 14.46
CA VAL A 96 -9.48 -23.50 13.31
C VAL A 96 -8.72 -24.75 13.74
N ALA A 97 -9.02 -25.88 13.11
CA ALA A 97 -8.40 -27.16 13.43
C ALA A 97 -7.19 -27.46 12.55
N SER A 98 -7.26 -27.12 11.25
CA SER A 98 -6.16 -27.27 10.30
C SER A 98 -6.37 -26.41 9.06
N ALA A 99 -5.31 -26.26 8.28
CA ALA A 99 -5.32 -25.59 6.98
C ALA A 99 -4.79 -26.55 5.92
N ALA A 100 -5.27 -26.39 4.69
CA ALA A 100 -4.84 -27.18 3.54
C ALA A 100 -4.76 -26.28 2.29
N SER A 101 -3.92 -26.66 1.33
CA SER A 101 -3.90 -26.01 0.03
C SER A 101 -5.29 -26.04 -0.61
N GLY A 102 -5.74 -24.88 -1.05
CA GLY A 102 -6.99 -24.65 -1.74
C GLY A 102 -6.78 -23.56 -2.78
N PRO A 103 -6.25 -23.89 -3.96
CA PRO A 103 -6.02 -22.92 -5.03
C PRO A 103 -7.26 -22.06 -5.30
N GLY A 104 -7.11 -20.75 -5.42
CA GLY A 104 -8.22 -19.81 -5.59
C GLY A 104 -9.06 -19.62 -4.32
N SER A 105 -8.54 -20.01 -3.16
CA SER A 105 -9.09 -19.69 -1.84
C SER A 105 -8.14 -18.82 -1.05
N PHE A 106 -8.67 -18.03 -0.13
CA PHE A 106 -7.89 -17.20 0.77
C PHE A 106 -8.37 -17.44 2.20
N ALA A 107 -7.45 -17.67 3.13
CA ALA A 107 -7.79 -17.83 4.53
C ALA A 107 -7.06 -16.81 5.39
N ALA A 108 -7.68 -16.44 6.51
CA ALA A 108 -7.01 -15.64 7.53
C ALA A 108 -7.43 -16.08 8.93
N THR A 109 -6.50 -16.19 9.86
CA THR A 109 -6.77 -16.64 11.24
C THR A 109 -6.11 -15.73 12.27
N ARG A 110 -6.74 -15.56 13.44
CA ARG A 110 -6.17 -14.74 14.53
C ARG A 110 -4.92 -15.37 15.12
N GLU A 111 -4.91 -16.69 15.21
CA GLU A 111 -3.77 -17.48 15.68
C GLU A 111 -3.17 -18.28 14.54
N ARG A 112 -1.85 -18.50 14.56
CA ARG A 112 -1.21 -19.31 13.53
C ARG A 112 -1.75 -20.74 13.57
N VAL A 113 -2.07 -21.29 12.42
CA VAL A 113 -2.48 -22.70 12.31
C VAL A 113 -1.27 -23.61 12.58
N PRO A 114 -1.32 -24.47 13.63
CA PRO A 114 -0.22 -25.38 13.94
C PRO A 114 0.07 -26.35 12.79
N ASP A 115 1.35 -26.66 12.58
CA ASP A 115 1.85 -27.63 11.59
C ASP A 115 1.44 -27.36 10.13
N TYR A 116 0.86 -26.18 9.85
CA TYR A 116 0.61 -25.76 8.48
C TYR A 116 1.88 -25.24 7.85
N HIS A 117 2.53 -26.14 7.11
CA HIS A 117 3.55 -25.79 6.13
C HIS A 117 2.90 -25.96 4.75
N LEU A 118 2.79 -24.85 4.00
CA LEU A 118 2.48 -24.92 2.57
C LEU A 118 3.43 -25.98 1.98
N ARG A 119 2.88 -27.07 1.43
CA ARG A 119 3.73 -28.12 0.85
C ARG A 119 4.50 -27.51 -0.32
N SER A 120 5.76 -27.22 -0.05
CA SER A 120 6.80 -26.90 -1.02
C SER A 120 6.84 -28.00 -2.08
N ASN A 121 6.33 -27.69 -3.27
CA ASN A 121 6.84 -28.13 -4.57
C ASN A 121 5.97 -27.57 -5.72
N SER A 122 6.15 -26.28 -5.99
CA SER A 122 6.41 -25.81 -7.36
C SER A 122 7.06 -24.43 -7.27
N VAL A 123 8.36 -24.45 -6.98
CA VAL A 123 9.42 -23.50 -7.39
C VAL A 123 9.10 -22.01 -7.21
N GLU A 124 9.64 -21.36 -6.19
CA GLU A 124 10.99 -20.74 -6.22
C GLU A 124 11.24 -19.93 -4.95
N GLU A 125 12.37 -20.19 -4.31
CA GLU A 125 12.94 -19.35 -3.28
C GLU A 125 13.51 -18.09 -3.96
N ALA A 126 12.77 -16.98 -3.88
CA ALA A 126 13.33 -15.64 -3.99
C ALA A 126 12.48 -14.67 -3.15
N THR A 127 13.09 -14.16 -2.08
CA THR A 127 12.83 -12.90 -1.39
C THR A 127 11.59 -12.11 -1.82
N GLN A 128 10.59 -12.03 -0.93
CA GLN A 128 9.63 -10.93 -0.78
C GLN A 128 9.22 -10.20 -2.08
N VAL A 129 8.27 -10.73 -2.83
CA VAL A 129 7.52 -9.97 -3.83
C VAL A 129 6.04 -10.29 -3.61
N GLY A 130 5.17 -9.28 -3.55
CA GLY A 130 3.73 -9.49 -3.45
C GLY A 130 3.15 -10.20 -4.69
N PRO A 131 1.84 -10.13 -4.94
CA PRO A 131 1.23 -10.96 -5.96
C PRO A 131 1.88 -10.72 -7.32
N ALA A 132 2.26 -11.81 -8.00
CA ALA A 132 2.80 -11.79 -9.36
C ALA A 132 1.82 -11.15 -10.36
N GLN A 133 0.55 -11.01 -9.99
CA GLN A 133 -0.45 -10.26 -10.73
C GLN A 133 -1.45 -9.57 -9.80
N SER A 134 -1.77 -8.30 -10.07
CA SER A 134 -2.79 -7.53 -9.34
C SER A 134 -3.67 -6.71 -10.29
N THR A 135 -4.87 -6.34 -9.85
CA THR A 135 -5.86 -5.61 -10.65
C THR A 135 -6.11 -4.22 -10.09
N TRP A 136 -6.16 -3.22 -10.97
CA TRP A 136 -6.25 -1.81 -10.63
C TRP A 136 -7.22 -1.06 -11.53
N THR A 137 -7.81 0.02 -11.04
CA THR A 137 -8.57 0.97 -11.85
C THR A 137 -7.68 2.14 -12.27
N HIS A 138 -7.72 2.49 -13.56
CA HIS A 138 -7.02 3.66 -14.12
C HIS A 138 -7.91 4.36 -15.16
N ASN A 139 -8.24 5.63 -14.92
CA ASN A 139 -8.98 6.48 -15.87
C ASN A 139 -10.29 5.84 -16.41
N GLY A 140 -10.98 5.08 -15.56
CA GLY A 140 -12.22 4.37 -15.88
C GLY A 140 -12.04 3.00 -16.57
N SER A 141 -10.81 2.50 -16.71
CA SER A 141 -10.50 1.16 -17.21
C SER A 141 -9.99 0.25 -16.09
N VAL A 142 -10.20 -1.05 -16.24
CA VAL A 142 -9.58 -2.08 -15.39
C VAL A 142 -8.23 -2.48 -16.00
N MET A 143 -7.20 -2.51 -15.17
CA MET A 143 -5.81 -2.77 -15.53
C MET A 143 -5.31 -4.01 -14.80
N SER A 144 -4.52 -4.83 -15.48
CA SER A 144 -3.74 -5.89 -14.85
C SER A 144 -2.27 -5.46 -14.77
N LEU A 145 -1.72 -5.44 -13.56
CA LEU A 145 -0.28 -5.32 -13.30
C LEU A 145 0.28 -6.73 -13.12
N GLN A 146 1.35 -7.04 -13.85
CA GLN A 146 2.04 -8.33 -13.83
C GLN A 146 3.50 -8.12 -13.45
N VAL A 147 3.99 -8.90 -12.50
CA VAL A 147 5.37 -8.90 -12.01
C VAL A 147 6.00 -10.25 -12.34
N THR A 148 7.09 -10.24 -13.12
CA THR A 148 7.85 -11.44 -13.46
C THR A 148 9.28 -11.29 -12.95
N SER A 149 9.66 -12.13 -11.98
CA SER A 149 11.02 -12.16 -11.45
C SER A 149 12.04 -12.48 -12.55
N SER A 150 13.18 -11.79 -12.54
CA SER A 150 14.29 -12.05 -13.44
C SER A 150 15.41 -12.76 -12.69
N ALA A 151 15.96 -13.83 -13.27
CA ALA A 151 17.08 -14.59 -12.67
C ALA A 151 18.33 -13.74 -12.36
N ASN A 152 18.47 -12.58 -13.02
CA ASN A 152 19.61 -11.67 -12.87
C ASN A 152 19.40 -10.55 -11.82
N GLY A 153 18.34 -10.63 -11.01
CA GLY A 153 17.97 -9.57 -10.06
C GLY A 153 17.00 -8.53 -10.64
N GLY A 154 16.08 -8.08 -9.79
CA GLY A 154 14.95 -7.22 -10.14
C GLY A 154 13.78 -7.96 -10.80
N SER A 155 12.61 -7.35 -10.82
CA SER A 155 11.40 -7.92 -11.44
C SER A 155 10.96 -7.10 -12.65
N LYS A 156 10.62 -7.74 -13.76
CA LYS A 156 9.96 -7.07 -14.89
C LYS A 156 8.51 -6.78 -14.49
N VAL A 157 8.03 -5.58 -14.78
CA VAL A 157 6.64 -5.20 -14.56
C VAL A 157 5.98 -4.80 -15.86
N THR A 158 4.77 -5.29 -16.10
CA THR A 158 3.92 -4.90 -17.23
C THR A 158 2.55 -4.50 -16.69
N ILE A 159 1.99 -3.39 -17.15
CA ILE A 159 0.60 -3.00 -16.86
C ILE A 159 -0.17 -2.98 -18.17
N VAL A 160 -1.21 -3.80 -18.26
CA VAL A 160 -2.05 -3.98 -19.45
C VAL A 160 -3.51 -3.64 -19.18
N TYR A 161 -4.24 -3.21 -20.20
CA TYR A 161 -5.69 -3.06 -20.13
C TYR A 161 -6.35 -4.43 -20.06
N ASP A 162 -7.05 -4.72 -18.97
CA ASP A 162 -7.91 -5.89 -18.85
C ASP A 162 -9.29 -5.55 -19.44
N ILE A 163 -9.99 -4.58 -18.84
CA ILE A 163 -11.27 -4.07 -19.37
C ILE A 163 -11.08 -2.59 -19.72
N PRO A 164 -10.70 -2.25 -20.98
CA PRO A 164 -10.64 -0.87 -21.42
C PRO A 164 -12.02 -0.22 -21.39
N LYS A 165 -12.09 1.06 -21.00
CA LYS A 165 -13.31 1.84 -21.22
C LYS A 165 -13.61 1.94 -22.73
N SER A 166 -14.90 1.91 -23.06
CA SER A 166 -15.37 1.73 -24.43
C SER A 166 -14.84 2.77 -25.42
N GLU A 167 -14.62 4.01 -24.97
CA GLU A 167 -14.18 5.13 -25.80
C GLU A 167 -12.76 4.94 -26.35
N LEU A 168 -11.93 4.14 -25.67
CA LEU A 168 -10.54 3.90 -26.07
C LEU A 168 -10.41 2.95 -27.28
N ALA A 169 -11.48 2.23 -27.64
CA ALA A 169 -11.47 1.37 -28.83
C ALA A 169 -11.21 2.18 -30.12
N SER A 170 -11.72 3.41 -30.19
CA SER A 170 -11.54 4.32 -31.34
C SER A 170 -10.09 4.72 -31.61
N VAL A 171 -9.21 4.60 -30.61
CA VAL A 171 -7.78 4.89 -30.70
C VAL A 171 -6.92 3.61 -30.64
N GLY A 172 -7.54 2.45 -30.86
CA GLY A 172 -6.85 1.16 -30.99
C GLY A 172 -6.45 0.51 -29.66
N ILE A 173 -7.06 0.90 -28.55
CA ILE A 173 -6.84 0.24 -27.25
C ILE A 173 -7.91 -0.84 -27.04
N HIS A 174 -7.45 -2.07 -26.84
CA HIS A 174 -8.27 -3.26 -26.58
C HIS A 174 -7.74 -4.04 -25.38
N HIS A 175 -8.47 -5.07 -24.91
CA HIS A 175 -7.97 -5.98 -23.88
C HIS A 175 -6.58 -6.53 -24.29
N GLY A 176 -5.63 -6.55 -23.35
CA GLY A 176 -4.24 -6.94 -23.56
C GLY A 176 -3.32 -5.81 -24.05
N THR A 177 -3.84 -4.62 -24.36
CA THR A 177 -2.99 -3.49 -24.77
C THR A 177 -2.12 -3.04 -23.61
N THR A 178 -0.83 -2.86 -23.84
CA THR A 178 0.09 -2.48 -22.77
C THR A 178 0.13 -0.96 -22.56
N LEU A 179 -0.10 -0.52 -21.33
CA LEU A 179 0.07 0.88 -20.89
C LEU A 179 1.50 1.15 -20.40
N PHE A 180 2.12 0.21 -19.70
CA PHE A 180 3.43 0.41 -19.08
C PHE A 180 4.28 -0.86 -19.13
N GLU A 181 5.59 -0.66 -19.34
CA GLU A 181 6.63 -1.69 -19.20
C GLU A 181 7.79 -1.12 -18.39
N GLY A 182 8.27 -1.88 -17.42
CA GLY A 182 9.30 -1.41 -16.52
C GLY A 182 9.93 -2.49 -15.66
N ARG A 183 10.57 -2.03 -14.59
CA ARG A 183 11.24 -2.84 -13.59
C ARG A 183 10.84 -2.40 -12.19
N LEU A 184 10.68 -3.39 -11.32
CA LEU A 184 10.53 -3.21 -9.88
C LEU A 184 11.82 -3.64 -9.20
N ASP A 185 12.41 -2.70 -8.45
CA ASP A 185 13.57 -2.91 -7.60
C ASP A 185 13.22 -2.47 -6.18
N GLY A 186 13.05 -3.44 -5.28
CA GLY A 186 12.37 -3.21 -4.00
C GLY A 186 10.97 -2.66 -4.22
N SER A 187 10.70 -1.46 -3.71
CA SER A 187 9.44 -0.73 -3.92
C SER A 187 9.48 0.29 -5.06
N ASN A 188 10.63 0.45 -5.74
CA ASN A 188 10.78 1.45 -6.78
C ASN A 188 10.40 0.86 -8.14
N LEU A 189 9.29 1.34 -8.69
CA LEU A 189 8.78 0.96 -9.99
C LEU A 189 9.18 2.02 -11.01
N THR A 190 10.01 1.65 -11.99
CA THR A 190 10.53 2.55 -13.03
C THR A 190 10.31 1.95 -14.41
N GLY A 191 10.00 2.77 -15.42
CA GLY A 191 9.80 2.24 -16.77
C GLY A 191 9.25 3.26 -17.76
N LYS A 192 8.67 2.74 -18.85
CA LYS A 192 8.09 3.53 -19.92
C LYS A 192 6.56 3.40 -19.91
N ALA A 193 5.86 4.51 -19.80
CA ALA A 193 4.44 4.60 -20.09
C ALA A 193 4.21 4.83 -21.59
N ARG A 194 3.11 4.30 -22.13
CA ARG A 194 2.67 4.47 -23.52
C ARG A 194 1.49 5.44 -23.58
N LEU A 195 1.61 6.45 -24.43
CA LEU A 195 0.53 7.36 -24.77
C LEU A 195 0.13 7.14 -26.23
N THR A 196 -1.13 6.76 -26.45
CA THR A 196 -1.70 6.52 -27.78
C THR A 196 -2.54 7.72 -28.23
N GLY A 197 -2.48 8.03 -29.53
CA GLY A 197 -3.31 9.08 -30.14
C GLY A 197 -3.08 9.14 -31.65
N ARG A 198 -3.54 10.22 -32.29
CA ARG A 198 -3.49 10.40 -33.76
C ARG A 198 -2.10 10.24 -34.39
N CYS A 199 -1.05 10.52 -33.63
CA CYS A 199 0.34 10.48 -34.05
C CYS A 199 1.02 9.14 -33.72
N GLY A 200 0.23 8.08 -33.49
CA GLY A 200 0.71 6.79 -33.02
C GLY A 200 1.09 6.78 -31.54
N ILE A 201 1.78 5.71 -31.14
CA ILE A 201 2.24 5.46 -29.78
C ILE A 201 3.52 6.24 -29.52
N ILE A 202 3.58 6.95 -28.40
CA ILE A 202 4.80 7.53 -27.87
C ILE A 202 5.07 6.97 -26.47
N GLN A 203 6.34 6.78 -26.14
CA GLN A 203 6.79 6.31 -24.84
C GLN A 203 7.51 7.41 -24.07
N TYR A 204 7.35 7.43 -22.75
CA TYR A 204 8.04 8.37 -21.86
C TYR A 204 8.34 7.73 -20.52
N ASP A 205 9.40 8.20 -19.87
CA ASP A 205 9.84 7.71 -18.56
C ASP A 205 8.85 8.09 -17.47
N VAL A 206 8.52 7.09 -16.64
CA VAL A 206 7.76 7.29 -15.42
C VAL A 206 8.36 6.46 -14.28
N SER A 207 8.20 6.95 -13.06
CA SER A 207 8.61 6.23 -11.86
C SER A 207 7.65 6.47 -10.70
N GLY A 208 7.65 5.55 -9.75
CA GLY A 208 6.81 5.64 -8.56
C GLY A 208 7.13 4.56 -7.55
N LEU A 209 6.51 4.69 -6.38
CA LEU A 209 6.58 3.66 -5.36
C LEU A 209 5.41 2.69 -5.55
N TYR A 210 5.71 1.39 -5.53
CA TYR A 210 4.75 0.31 -5.57
C TYR A 210 5.02 -0.62 -4.39
N ASP A 211 4.04 -0.75 -3.51
CA ASP A 211 4.02 -1.73 -2.44
C ASP A 211 2.99 -2.79 -2.79
N ALA A 212 3.48 -3.98 -3.14
CA ALA A 212 2.65 -5.09 -3.58
C ALA A 212 1.75 -5.66 -2.47
N LEU A 213 2.01 -5.32 -1.20
CA LEU A 213 1.19 -5.69 -0.06
C LEU A 213 0.18 -4.61 0.31
N SER A 214 0.31 -3.42 -0.26
CA SER A 214 -0.57 -2.29 0.02
C SER A 214 -1.81 -2.33 -0.86
N LEU A 215 -2.96 -2.05 -0.24
CA LEU A 215 -4.21 -1.77 -0.94
C LEU A 215 -4.42 -0.26 -1.16
N ALA A 216 -3.39 0.56 -0.99
CA ALA A 216 -3.46 1.98 -1.27
C ALA A 216 -3.26 2.25 -2.76
N SER A 217 -3.86 3.34 -3.26
CA SER A 217 -3.57 3.84 -4.60
C SER A 217 -2.09 4.16 -4.76
N PHE A 218 -1.52 3.86 -5.93
CA PHE A 218 -0.16 4.25 -6.26
C PHE A 218 -0.11 5.13 -7.51
N TYR A 219 1.04 5.75 -7.74
CA TYR A 219 1.24 6.72 -8.81
C TYR A 219 2.53 6.43 -9.57
N LEU A 220 2.47 6.50 -10.89
CA LEU A 220 3.66 6.61 -11.73
C LEU A 220 3.73 8.03 -12.29
N ARG A 221 4.85 8.71 -12.07
CA ARG A 221 5.05 10.11 -12.43
C ARG A 221 6.19 10.28 -13.41
N GLY A 222 6.01 11.17 -14.37
CA GLY A 222 7.02 11.49 -15.36
C GLY A 222 6.57 12.58 -16.31
N ALA A 223 7.50 13.28 -16.95
CA ALA A 223 7.14 14.34 -17.88
C ALA A 223 6.51 13.73 -19.13
N SER A 224 5.23 14.05 -19.38
CA SER A 224 4.47 13.53 -20.51
C SER A 224 4.70 14.39 -21.77
N PRO A 225 4.92 13.79 -22.94
CA PRO A 225 5.18 14.54 -24.16
C PRO A 225 3.91 15.19 -24.70
N LYS A 226 3.97 16.48 -25.04
CA LYS A 226 2.94 17.20 -25.79
C LYS A 226 3.34 17.27 -27.26
N ARG A 227 2.46 16.77 -28.13
CA ARG A 227 2.69 16.71 -29.57
C ARG A 227 1.94 17.82 -30.30
N GLY A 228 2.59 18.38 -31.32
CA GLY A 228 2.00 19.33 -32.25
C GLY A 228 1.09 18.70 -33.30
N ASN A 229 0.59 19.55 -34.21
CA ASN A 229 -0.20 19.14 -35.37
C ASN A 229 0.60 18.36 -36.43
N ASP A 230 1.91 18.45 -36.38
CA ASP A 230 2.90 17.73 -37.19
C ASP A 230 3.45 16.46 -36.51
N CYS A 231 2.89 16.10 -35.34
CA CYS A 231 3.31 14.95 -34.54
C CYS A 231 4.71 15.05 -33.89
N THR A 232 5.38 16.21 -34.00
CA THR A 232 6.65 16.44 -33.29
C THR A 232 6.38 16.71 -31.81
N ILE A 233 7.34 16.34 -30.95
CA ILE A 233 7.29 16.65 -29.52
C ILE A 233 7.65 18.13 -29.35
N GLN A 234 6.71 18.93 -28.87
CA GLN A 234 6.90 20.36 -28.68
C GLN A 234 7.32 20.71 -27.25
N SER A 235 6.85 19.94 -26.27
CA SER A 235 7.20 20.15 -24.87
C SER A 235 6.99 18.88 -24.04
N TRP A 236 7.53 18.90 -22.82
CA TRP A 236 7.36 17.86 -21.82
C TRP A 236 6.63 18.48 -20.62
N ASP A 237 5.50 17.90 -20.25
CA ASP A 237 4.63 18.38 -19.18
C ASP A 237 4.69 17.44 -17.98
N SER A 238 5.20 17.95 -16.85
CA SER A 238 5.33 17.22 -15.59
C SER A 238 4.13 17.37 -14.64
N ALA A 239 3.14 18.22 -14.97
CA ALA A 239 1.98 18.49 -14.13
C ALA A 239 0.64 18.07 -14.78
N GLY A 240 0.65 17.82 -16.09
CA GLY A 240 -0.53 17.40 -16.83
C GLY A 240 -1.11 16.04 -16.41
N PRO A 241 -2.33 15.70 -16.86
CA PRO A 241 -3.01 14.47 -16.47
C PRO A 241 -2.27 13.19 -16.89
N ASN A 242 -1.51 13.25 -17.99
CA ASN A 242 -0.66 12.13 -18.44
C ASN A 242 0.67 12.08 -17.69
N ALA A 243 1.02 13.10 -16.91
CA ALA A 243 2.25 13.13 -16.12
C ALA A 243 2.13 12.38 -14.79
N ASN A 244 0.90 12.05 -14.37
CA ASN A 244 0.60 11.42 -13.09
C ASN A 244 -0.41 10.28 -13.28
N LEU A 245 0.10 9.08 -13.57
CA LEU A 245 -0.71 7.89 -13.78
C LEU A 245 -1.09 7.33 -12.42
N ARG A 246 -2.33 7.60 -11.99
CA ARG A 246 -2.91 7.07 -10.75
C ARG A 246 -3.53 5.70 -11.01
N PHE A 247 -3.28 4.76 -10.10
CA PHE A 247 -3.88 3.44 -10.07
C PHE A 247 -4.58 3.27 -8.73
N ASP A 248 -5.89 3.03 -8.77
CA ASP A 248 -6.72 2.79 -7.59
C ASP A 248 -7.02 1.29 -7.45
N PRO A 249 -7.24 0.76 -6.24
CA PRO A 249 -7.69 -0.62 -6.06
C PRO A 249 -8.98 -0.87 -6.84
N SER A 250 -9.07 -2.02 -7.53
CA SER A 250 -10.25 -2.43 -8.31
C SER A 250 -11.29 -3.17 -7.48
#